data_AF-A0A948I4N6-F1
#
_entry.id   AF-A0A948I4N6-F1
#
_cell.length_a   1.000
_cell.length_b   1.000
_cell.length_c   1.000
_cell.angle_alpha   90.00
_cell.angle_beta   90.00
_cell.angle_gamma   90.00
#
_symmetry.space_group_name_H-M   'P 1'
#
loop_
_entity.id
_entity.type
_entity.pdbx_description
1 polymer ?
#
loop_
_entity_poly.entity_id
_entity_poly.type
_entity_poly.pdbx_seq_one_letter_code
_entity_poly.pdbx_strand_id
1 'polypeptide(L)'
;MSIPKPESWVEVRPEGLYVRPGRFHVDPTRPVEKAVITHGHADHARAGHKAVLATPGTLAIMAARYGVEEGQARQALAYGEPVNSGEVELRL
;
A
#
# COMPACT_ATOMS: atom_id res chain seq x y z
N MET A 1 -6.59 -23.91 -10.85
CA MET A 1 -5.27 -23.44 -10.34
C MET A 1 -5.30 -23.52 -8.82
N SER A 2 -4.24 -24.00 -8.19
CA SER A 2 -4.13 -23.98 -6.72
C SER A 2 -3.89 -22.54 -6.26
N ILE A 3 -4.56 -22.10 -5.19
CA ILE A 3 -4.31 -20.80 -4.58
C ILE A 3 -2.89 -20.84 -4.00
N PRO A 4 -1.97 -19.96 -4.42
CA PRO A 4 -0.62 -19.93 -3.89
C PRO A 4 -0.66 -19.63 -2.40
N LYS A 5 0.20 -20.34 -1.64
CA LYS A 5 0.28 -20.13 -0.20
C LYS A 5 0.84 -18.74 0.10
N PRO A 6 0.34 -17.99 1.10
CA PRO A 6 0.84 -16.66 1.42
C PRO A 6 2.35 -16.60 1.63
N GLU A 7 2.95 -17.61 2.27
CA GLU A 7 4.40 -17.70 2.48
C GLU A 7 5.22 -17.79 1.16
N SER A 8 4.60 -18.13 0.04
CA SER A 8 5.25 -18.11 -1.28
C SER A 8 5.32 -16.70 -1.89
N TRP A 9 4.48 -15.78 -1.41
CA TRP A 9 4.31 -14.42 -1.97
C TRP A 9 4.72 -13.30 -1.02
N VAL A 10 4.56 -13.50 0.28
CA VAL A 10 4.78 -12.46 1.30
C VAL A 10 6.11 -12.67 2.01
N GLU A 11 6.92 -11.61 2.06
CA GLU A 11 8.20 -11.56 2.77
C GLU A 11 8.13 -10.54 3.90
N VAL A 12 8.68 -10.89 5.07
CA VAL A 12 8.94 -9.91 6.12
C VAL A 12 10.26 -9.20 5.81
N ARG A 13 10.19 -7.89 5.60
CA ARG A 13 11.35 -7.04 5.35
C ARG A 13 11.49 -5.98 6.45
N PRO A 14 12.64 -5.30 6.56
CA PRO A 14 12.82 -4.23 7.56
C PRO A 14 11.77 -3.10 7.46
N GLU A 15 11.19 -2.89 6.28
CA GLU A 15 10.16 -1.90 6.03
C GLU A 15 8.75 -2.40 6.36
N GLY A 16 8.50 -3.71 6.38
CA GLY A 16 7.19 -4.31 6.64
C GLY A 16 6.91 -5.55 5.79
N LEU A 17 5.63 -5.85 5.57
CA LEU A 17 5.19 -6.98 4.76
C LEU A 17 5.29 -6.64 3.28
N TYR A 18 6.17 -7.32 2.54
CA TYR A 18 6.34 -7.14 1.11
C TYR A 18 5.63 -8.23 0.32
N VAL A 19 4.76 -7.83 -0.61
CA VAL A 19 4.08 -8.74 -1.54
C VAL A 19 4.87 -8.80 -2.85
N ARG A 20 5.63 -9.89 -3.03
CA ARG A 20 6.59 -10.06 -4.14
C ARG A 20 5.97 -9.91 -5.54
N PRO A 21 4.90 -10.64 -5.91
CA PRO A 21 4.31 -10.52 -7.24
C PRO A 21 3.63 -9.16 -7.47
N GLY A 22 3.17 -8.51 -6.39
CA GLY A 22 2.55 -7.19 -6.43
C GLY A 22 3.53 -6.02 -6.45
N ARG A 23 4.77 -6.26 -6.00
CA ARG A 23 5.84 -5.28 -5.83
C ARG A 23 5.42 -4.07 -4.97
N PHE A 24 4.75 -4.33 -3.85
CA PHE A 24 4.35 -3.31 -2.86
C PHE A 24 4.54 -3.81 -1.43
N HIS A 25 4.56 -2.88 -0.49
CA HIS A 25 4.46 -3.18 0.94
C HIS A 25 3.05 -2.90 1.44
N VAL A 26 2.56 -3.72 2.36
CA VAL A 26 1.34 -3.47 3.12
C VAL A 26 1.73 -2.84 4.45
N ASP A 27 1.14 -1.68 4.76
CA ASP A 27 1.37 -0.91 6.00
C ASP A 27 2.84 -0.81 6.44
N PRO A 28 3.75 -0.35 5.56
CA PRO A 28 5.15 -0.26 5.88
C PRO A 28 5.44 0.73 7.00
N THR A 29 6.36 0.36 7.89
CA THR A 29 6.85 1.19 9.00
C THR A 29 7.90 2.23 8.58
N ARG A 30 8.39 2.13 7.33
CA ARG A 30 9.42 3.00 6.73
C ARG A 30 9.00 3.46 5.32
N PRO A 31 9.52 4.58 4.80
CA PRO A 31 9.33 4.98 3.40
C PRO A 31 9.69 3.85 2.42
N VAL A 32 8.89 3.69 1.36
CA VAL A 32 9.04 2.64 0.34
C VAL A 32 8.58 3.14 -1.04
N GLU A 33 8.93 2.41 -2.09
CA GLU A 33 8.52 2.72 -3.46
C GLU A 33 7.00 2.66 -3.67
N LYS A 34 6.33 1.62 -3.17
CA LYS A 34 4.88 1.46 -3.28
C LYS A 34 4.30 0.92 -1.98
N ALA A 35 3.41 1.69 -1.37
CA ALA A 35 2.70 1.34 -0.14
C ALA A 35 1.21 1.14 -0.43
N VAL A 36 0.66 0.04 0.08
CA VAL A 36 -0.78 -0.18 0.23
C VAL A 36 -1.10 0.06 1.70
N ILE A 37 -1.92 1.07 1.98
CA ILE A 37 -2.26 1.47 3.34
C ILE A 37 -3.68 1.02 3.65
N THR A 38 -3.83 0.19 4.68
CA THR A 38 -5.12 -0.42 5.05
C THR A 38 -6.07 0.59 5.67
N HIS A 39 -5.58 1.48 6.54
CA HIS A 39 -6.39 2.50 7.20
C HIS A 39 -5.57 3.67 7.75
N GLY A 40 -6.25 4.75 8.13
CA GLY A 40 -5.65 6.04 8.49
C GLY A 40 -5.06 6.17 9.90
N HIS A 41 -4.70 5.09 10.60
CA HIS A 41 -3.96 5.22 11.86
C HIS A 41 -2.47 5.48 11.62
N ALA A 42 -1.81 6.21 12.52
CA ALA A 42 -0.46 6.74 12.30
C ALA A 42 0.66 5.67 12.35
N ASP A 43 0.37 4.51 12.93
CA ASP A 43 1.21 3.31 12.89
C ASP A 43 1.23 2.64 11.50
N HIS A 44 0.21 2.87 10.67
CA HIS A 44 0.11 2.36 9.29
C HIS A 44 0.33 3.46 8.25
N ALA A 45 -0.49 4.51 8.28
CA ALA A 45 -0.49 5.61 7.33
C ALA A 45 0.67 6.59 7.64
N ARG A 46 1.84 6.35 7.03
CA ARG A 46 3.08 7.13 7.23
C ARG A 46 3.45 7.93 5.97
N ALA A 47 4.28 8.95 6.14
CA ALA A 47 4.75 9.82 5.06
C ALA A 47 5.98 9.25 4.30
N GLY A 48 6.36 9.89 3.19
CA GLY A 48 7.59 9.61 2.45
C GLY A 48 7.55 8.45 1.44
N HIS A 49 6.42 7.74 1.31
CA HIS A 49 6.27 6.73 0.25
C HIS A 49 6.19 7.39 -1.13
N LYS A 50 6.82 6.79 -2.15
CA LYS A 50 6.78 7.32 -3.54
C LYS A 50 5.41 7.14 -4.20
N ALA A 51 4.78 5.99 -3.99
CA ALA A 51 3.43 5.70 -4.41
C ALA A 51 2.59 5.16 -3.24
N VAL A 52 1.37 5.67 -3.07
CA VAL A 52 0.43 5.23 -2.05
C VAL A 52 -0.89 4.82 -2.71
N LEU A 53 -1.34 3.61 -2.42
CA LEU A 53 -2.69 3.14 -2.71
C LEU A 53 -3.45 2.96 -1.41
N ALA A 54 -4.62 3.58 -1.30
CA ALA A 54 -5.50 3.45 -0.14
C ALA A 54 -6.93 3.88 -0.47
N THR A 55 -7.85 3.74 0.49
CA THR A 55 -9.19 4.31 0.34
C THR A 55 -9.15 5.84 0.24
N PRO A 56 -10.14 6.49 -0.41
CA PRO A 56 -10.21 7.96 -0.47
C PRO A 56 -10.11 8.62 0.90
N GLY A 57 -10.78 8.04 1.92
CA GLY A 57 -10.73 8.53 3.29
C GLY A 57 -9.34 8.42 3.92
N THR A 58 -8.64 7.30 3.69
CA THR A 58 -7.26 7.14 4.19
C THR A 58 -6.30 8.13 3.53
N LEU A 59 -6.40 8.34 2.22
CA LEU A 59 -5.60 9.34 1.51
C LEU A 59 -5.89 10.77 2.02
N ALA A 60 -7.15 11.08 2.32
CA ALA A 60 -7.52 12.38 2.90
C ALA A 60 -6.91 12.58 4.29
N ILE A 61 -6.92 11.55 5.14
CA ILE A 61 -6.26 11.58 6.46
C ILE A 61 -4.75 11.78 6.30
N MET A 62 -4.11 11.04 5.38
CA MET A 62 -2.68 11.19 5.11
C MET A 62 -2.34 12.61 4.64
N ALA A 63 -3.10 13.15 3.69
CA ALA A 63 -2.89 14.50 3.19
C ALA A 63 -3.08 15.57 4.28
N ALA A 64 -4.08 15.40 5.16
CA ALA A 64 -4.33 16.32 6.26
C ALA A 64 -3.20 16.30 7.32
N ARG A 65 -2.57 15.14 7.56
CA ARG A 65 -1.50 15.00 8.56
C ARG A 65 -0.11 15.35 8.04
N TYR A 66 0.21 14.95 6.83
CA TYR A 66 1.57 14.98 6.30
C TYR A 66 1.73 15.89 5.08
N GLY A 67 0.63 16.46 4.58
CA GLY A 67 0.61 17.17 3.31
C GLY A 67 0.63 16.23 2.11
N VAL A 68 0.79 16.82 0.94
CA VAL A 68 0.96 16.10 -0.33
C VAL A 68 2.35 16.43 -0.84
N GLU A 69 3.20 15.42 -0.94
CA GLU A 69 4.54 15.59 -1.49
C GLU A 69 4.47 15.74 -3.03
N GLU A 70 5.22 16.69 -3.57
CA GLU A 70 5.35 16.86 -5.02
C GLU A 70 5.96 15.60 -5.64
N GLY A 71 5.35 15.10 -6.72
CA GLY A 71 5.76 13.87 -7.39
C GLY A 71 5.34 12.58 -6.69
N GLN A 72 4.66 12.62 -5.54
CA GLN A 72 4.08 11.42 -4.92
C GLN A 72 2.85 10.94 -5.72
N ALA A 73 2.90 9.69 -6.17
CA ALA A 73 1.75 9.05 -6.80
C ALA A 73 0.74 8.62 -5.72
N ARG A 74 -0.53 9.00 -5.91
CA ARG A 74 -1.62 8.63 -5.00
C ARG A 74 -2.74 8.00 -5.79
N GLN A 75 -3.10 6.78 -5.45
CA GLN A 75 -4.18 6.04 -6.09
C GLN A 75 -5.27 5.74 -5.06
N ALA A 76 -6.43 6.39 -5.23
CA ALA A 76 -7.61 6.04 -4.47
C ALA A 76 -8.17 4.71 -5.00
N LEU A 77 -8.56 3.80 -4.10
CA LEU A 77 -9.27 2.57 -4.45
C LEU A 77 -10.44 2.38 -3.49
N ALA A 78 -11.66 2.20 -4.00
CA ALA A 78 -12.80 1.86 -3.15
C ALA A 78 -12.72 0.39 -2.68
N TYR A 79 -13.39 0.07 -1.58
CA TYR A 79 -13.48 -1.31 -1.11
C TYR A 79 -14.06 -2.23 -2.18
N GLY A 80 -13.43 -3.39 -2.38
CA GLY A 80 -13.84 -4.37 -3.39
C GLY A 80 -13.59 -3.99 -4.85
N GLU A 81 -13.16 -2.76 -5.15
CA GLU A 81 -12.75 -2.33 -6.49
C GLU A 81 -11.42 -3.01 -6.87
N PRO A 82 -11.32 -3.67 -8.04
CA PRO A 82 -10.09 -4.33 -8.45
C PRO A 82 -9.10 -3.36 -9.08
N VAL A 83 -7.82 -3.56 -8.80
CA VAL A 83 -6.70 -2.92 -9.50
C VAL A 83 -5.59 -3.92 -9.78
N ASN A 84 -4.95 -3.81 -10.94
CA ASN A 84 -3.74 -4.58 -11.23
C ASN A 84 -2.52 -3.94 -10.57
N SER A 85 -1.75 -4.73 -9.83
CA SER A 85 -0.41 -4.35 -9.39
C SER A 85 0.56 -5.49 -9.66
N GLY A 86 1.46 -5.29 -10.64
CA GLY A 86 2.38 -6.35 -11.05
C GLY A 86 1.61 -7.56 -11.58
N GLU A 87 1.81 -8.72 -10.96
CA GLU A 87 1.20 -9.99 -11.34
C GLU A 87 -0.08 -10.32 -10.55
N VAL A 88 -0.55 -9.42 -9.68
CA VAL A 88 -1.75 -9.65 -8.85
C VAL A 88 -2.86 -8.63 -9.11
N GLU A 89 -4.09 -9.08 -8.95
CA GLU A 89 -5.25 -8.22 -8.74
C GLU A 89 -5.36 -7.92 -7.23
N LEU A 90 -5.44 -6.63 -6.88
CA LEU A 90 -5.58 -6.15 -5.52
C LEU A 90 -6.99 -5.56 -5.32
N ARG A 91 -7.55 -5.79 -4.13
CA ARG A 91 -8.77 -5.16 -3.62
C ARG A 91 -8.53 -4.78 -2.16
N LEU A 92 -9.00 -3.60 -1.76
CA LEU A 92 -9.04 -3.19 -0.35
C LEU A 92 -10.27 -3.76 0.35
#